data_AF-A0A496SKH3-F1
#
_entry.id   AF-A0A496SKH3-F1
#
_cell.length_a   1.000
_cell.length_b   1.000
_cell.length_c   1.000
_cell.angle_alpha   90.00
_cell.angle_beta   90.00
_cell.angle_gamma   90.00
#
_symmetry.space_group_name_H-M   'P 1'
#
loop_
_entity.id
_entity.type
_entity.pdbx_description
1 polymer ?
#
loop_
_entity_poly.entity_id
_entity_poly.type
_entity_poly.pdbx_seq_one_letter_code
_entity_poly.pdbx_strand_id
1 'polypeptide(L)' 'MKALILAAGRGEKFHPFSYYRPKPLFPIANRPLMEYTLRE' A
#
# COMPACT_ATOMS: atom_id res chain seq x y z
N MET A 1 -6.98 -4.74 -21.52
CA MET A 1 -5.79 -3.91 -21.19
C MET A 1 -5.12 -4.52 -19.95
N LYS A 2 -3.80 -4.40 -19.79
CA LYS A 2 -3.07 -4.93 -18.62
C LYS A 2 -2.44 -3.76 -17.84
N ALA A 3 -2.41 -3.88 -16.52
CA ALA A 3 -1.76 -2.94 -15.62
C ALA A 3 -0.78 -3.66 -14.69
N LEU A 4 0.24 -2.94 -14.23
CA LEU A 4 1.25 -3.41 -13.28
C LEU A 4 1.27 -2.46 -12.08
N ILE A 5 1.12 -3.00 -10.88
CA ILE A 5 1.21 -2.24 -9.62
C ILE A 5 2.50 -2.63 -8.91
N LEU A 6 3.38 -1.65 -8.69
CA LEU A 6 4.60 -1.85 -7.92
C LEU A 6 4.28 -1.78 -6.43
N ALA A 7 4.10 -2.95 -5.80
CA ALA A 7 3.79 -3.08 -4.38
C ALA A 7 5.01 -3.41 -3.49
N ALA A 8 6.21 -3.36 -4.05
CA ALA A 8 7.47 -3.60 -3.34
C ALA A 8 7.98 -2.35 -2.60
N GLY A 9 9.03 -2.52 -1.80
CA GLY A 9 9.73 -1.45 -1.09
C GLY A 9 9.48 -1.44 0.42
N ARG A 10 10.53 -1.16 1.20
CA ARG A 10 10.51 -1.25 2.67
C ARG A 10 9.69 -0.16 3.36
N GLY A 11 9.36 0.93 2.68
CA GLY A 11 8.56 2.02 3.26
C GLY A 11 9.26 2.69 4.45
N GLU A 12 10.56 2.97 4.34
CA GLU A 12 11.36 3.54 5.45
C GLU A 12 10.82 4.88 5.95
N LYS A 13 10.30 5.72 5.06
CA LYS A 13 9.61 6.98 5.41
C LYS A 13 8.29 6.78 6.16
N PHE A 14 7.77 5.56 6.18
CA PHE A 14 6.55 5.16 6.86
C PHE A 14 6.84 4.39 8.16
N HIS A 15 8.09 4.41 8.62
CA HIS A 15 8.48 3.92 9.93
C HIS A 15 7.77 4.72 11.05
N PRO A 16 7.30 4.09 12.15
CA PRO A 16 7.49 2.68 12.51
C PRO A 16 6.48 1.70 11.89
N PHE A 17 5.46 2.21 11.20
CA PHE A 17 4.31 1.42 10.76
C PHE A 17 4.65 0.37 9.69
N SER A 18 5.64 0.66 8.85
CA SER A 18 6.12 -0.26 7.81
C SER A 18 6.76 -1.55 8.32
N TYR A 19 7.13 -1.64 9.60
CA TYR A 19 7.78 -2.83 10.19
C TYR A 19 6.82 -3.99 10.44
N TYR A 20 5.55 -3.70 10.76
CA TYR A 20 4.55 -4.72 11.04
C TYR A 20 3.47 -4.81 9.96
N ARG A 21 3.40 -3.83 9.05
CA ARG A 21 2.43 -3.82 7.95
C ARG A 21 3.01 -3.12 6.71
N PRO A 22 2.94 -3.74 5.51
CA PRO A 22 3.35 -3.08 4.27
C PRO A 22 2.51 -1.82 3.98
N LYS A 23 3.16 -0.75 3.48
CA LYS A 23 2.46 0.50 3.12
C LYS A 23 1.24 0.28 2.20
N PRO A 24 1.30 -0.55 1.13
CA PRO A 24 0.13 -0.76 0.28
C PRO A 24 -1.08 -1.39 1.00
N LEU A 25 -0.85 -2.12 2.10
CA LEU A 25 -1.90 -2.76 2.88
C LEU A 25 -2.35 -1.93 4.09
N PHE A 26 -1.81 -0.72 4.24
CA PHE A 26 -2.19 0.13 5.35
C PHE A 26 -3.62 0.66 5.17
N PRO A 27 -4.49 0.61 6.20
CA PRO A 27 -5.88 0.99 6.07
C PRO A 27 -6.03 2.51 6.04
N ILE A 28 -6.77 3.00 5.05
CA ILE A 28 -7.27 4.36 4.91
C ILE A 28 -8.79 4.26 4.84
N ALA A 29 -9.51 4.92 5.76
CA ALA A 29 -10.98 4.87 5.83
C ALA A 29 -11.56 3.43 5.75
N ASN A 30 -10.99 2.51 6.53
CA ASN A 30 -11.36 1.08 6.56
C ASN A 30 -11.11 0.28 5.27
N ARG A 31 -10.26 0.78 4.36
CA ARG A 31 -9.86 0.09 3.12
C ARG A 31 -8.34 0.09 2.96
N PRO A 32 -7.71 -0.98 2.46
CA PRO A 32 -6.27 -0.96 2.16
C PRO A 32 -5.93 0.14 1.15
N LEU A 33 -4.80 0.82 1.35
CA LEU A 33 -4.31 1.87 0.42
C LEU A 33 -4.26 1.39 -1.04
N MET A 34 -3.85 0.14 -1.29
CA MET A 34 -3.80 -0.45 -2.64
C MET A 34 -5.17 -0.52 -3.32
N GLU A 35 -6.25 -0.63 -2.55
CA GLU A 35 -7.61 -0.70 -3.10
C GLU A 35 -7.99 0.56 -3.87
N TYR A 36 -7.46 1.72 -3.45
CA TYR A 36 -7.64 2.97 -4.18
C TYR A 36 -6.99 2.89 -5.57
N THR A 37 -5.79 2.33 -5.68
CA THR A 37 -5.09 2.14 -6.96
C THR A 37 -5.77 1.14 -7.89
N LEU A 38 -6.52 0.17 -7.34
CA LEU A 38 -7.21 -0.87 -8.13
C LEU A 38 -8.57 -0.41 -8.67
N ARG A 39 -9.19 0.59 -8.04
CA ARG A 39 -10.54 1.07 -8.37
C ARG A 39 -10.56 2.32 -9.24
N GLU A 40 -9.41 2.96 -9.43
CA GLU A 40 -9.23 4.08 -10.39
C GLU A 40 -9.06 3.57 -11.83
#